data_AF-A0A242CTB5-F1
#
_entry.id   AF-A0A242CTB5-F1
#
_cell.length_a   1.000
_cell.length_b   1.000
_cell.length_c   1.000
_cell.angle_alpha   90.00
_cell.angle_beta   90.00
_cell.angle_gamma   90.00
#
_symmetry.space_group_name_H-M   'P 1'
#
loop_
_entity.id
_entity.type
_entity.pdbx_description
1 polymer ?
#
loop_
_entity_poly.entity_id
_entity_poly.type
_entity_poly.pdbx_seq_one_letter_code
_entity_poly.pdbx_strand_id
1 'polypeptide(L)'
;MTLLGDAIIQACSPLRINYELLGNTDNFLHAHLFPRYEWETGEAKKMPVWLYDKSHWTNPEYHYSEKSDGELRQKIASCLENAYRLSNEPF
;
A
#
# COMPACT_ATOMS: atom_id res chain seq x y z
N MET A 1 -6.43 5.64 10.71
CA MET A 1 -5.66 5.01 9.61
C MET A 1 -6.19 3.65 9.19
N THR A 2 -7.23 3.08 9.83
CA THR A 2 -7.77 1.76 9.46
C THR A 2 -8.47 1.75 8.10
N LEU A 3 -9.26 2.78 7.79
CA LEU A 3 -10.04 2.88 6.53
C LEU A 3 -9.18 2.69 5.27
N LEU A 4 -7.97 3.27 5.24
CA LEU A 4 -7.05 3.09 4.11
C LEU A 4 -6.54 1.64 4.04
N GLY A 5 -6.29 1.00 5.18
CA GLY A 5 -5.93 -0.41 5.24
C GLY A 5 -7.02 -1.30 4.69
N ASP A 6 -8.25 -1.09 5.16
CA ASP A 6 -9.40 -1.86 4.72
C ASP A 6 -9.62 -1.69 3.20
N ALA A 7 -9.47 -0.45 2.70
CA ALA A 7 -9.54 -0.16 1.28
C ALA A 7 -8.44 -0.89 0.47
N ILE A 8 -7.20 -0.91 0.96
CA ILE A 8 -6.11 -1.65 0.32
C ILE A 8 -6.38 -3.16 0.37
N ILE A 9 -6.86 -3.71 1.49
CA ILE A 9 -7.22 -5.13 1.61
C ILE A 9 -8.26 -5.50 0.55
N GLN A 10 -9.33 -4.70 0.45
CA GLN A 10 -10.43 -4.94 -0.49
C GLN A 10 -9.99 -4.79 -1.95
N ALA A 11 -9.16 -3.79 -2.25
CA ALA A 11 -8.72 -3.51 -3.61
C ALA A 11 -7.67 -4.51 -4.10
N CYS A 12 -6.74 -4.89 -3.22
CA CYS A 12 -5.51 -5.57 -3.58
C CYS A 12 -5.48 -7.07 -3.21
N SER A 13 -6.40 -7.54 -2.36
CA SER A 13 -6.43 -8.91 -1.81
C SER A 13 -5.07 -9.43 -1.33
N PRO A 14 -4.32 -8.67 -0.50
CA PRO A 14 -3.00 -9.09 -0.04
C PRO A 14 -3.10 -10.21 1.01
N LEU A 15 -2.00 -10.91 1.25
CA LEU A 15 -1.84 -11.81 2.40
C LEU A 15 -1.94 -11.02 3.72
N ARG A 16 -1.35 -9.83 3.75
CA ARG A 16 -1.37 -8.89 4.89
C ARG A 16 -0.92 -7.49 4.43
N ILE A 17 -1.04 -6.49 5.30
CA ILE A 17 -0.45 -5.16 5.08
C ILE A 17 0.63 -4.91 6.14
N ASN A 18 1.75 -4.32 5.72
CA ASN A 18 2.70 -3.71 6.64
C ASN A 18 2.44 -2.20 6.74
N TYR A 19 2.25 -1.72 7.96
CA TYR A 19 2.19 -0.30 8.31
C TYR A 19 3.51 0.11 8.91
N GLU A 20 4.19 1.04 8.28
CA GLU A 20 5.52 1.47 8.71
C GLU A 20 5.53 2.99 8.91
N LEU A 21 5.77 3.42 10.15
CA LEU A 21 6.03 4.81 10.51
C LEU A 21 7.53 4.96 10.76
N LEU A 22 8.24 5.47 9.76
CA LEU A 22 9.66 5.77 9.82
C LEU A 22 9.85 7.29 9.91
N GLY A 23 10.88 7.85 9.26
CA GLY A 23 11.13 9.29 9.28
C GLY A 23 12.61 9.69 9.23
N ASN A 24 13.51 8.81 8.76
CA ASN A 24 14.94 9.12 8.72
C ASN A 24 15.32 10.09 7.59
N THR A 25 14.49 10.19 6.54
CA THR A 25 14.77 11.00 5.34
C THR A 25 13.91 12.27 5.29
N ASP A 26 12.60 12.14 5.45
CA ASP A 26 11.64 13.24 5.31
C ASP A 26 11.13 13.72 6.67
N ASN A 27 11.20 15.03 6.90
CA ASN A 27 10.92 15.67 8.19
C ASN A 27 9.43 15.99 8.44
N PHE A 28 8.51 15.22 7.84
CA PHE A 28 7.07 15.33 8.09
C PHE A 28 6.50 13.98 8.51
N LEU A 29 5.46 13.97 9.35
CA LEU A 29 4.81 12.73 9.75
C LEU A 29 4.15 12.07 8.53
N HIS A 30 4.54 10.84 8.23
CA HIS A 30 3.95 10.02 7.19
C HIS A 30 4.03 8.54 7.57
N ALA A 31 3.24 7.72 6.88
CA ALA A 31 3.26 6.28 7.02
C ALA A 31 3.31 5.64 5.64
N HIS A 32 4.03 4.52 5.53
CA HIS A 32 4.05 3.68 4.36
C HIS A 32 3.19 2.44 4.60
N LEU A 33 2.35 2.11 3.62
CA LEU A 33 1.47 0.96 3.66
C LEU A 33 1.83 0.05 2.49
N PHE A 34 2.28 -1.16 2.79
CA PHE A 34 2.69 -2.12 1.78
C PHE A 34 1.79 -3.36 1.80
N PRO A 35 0.93 -3.59 0.78
CA PRO A 35 0.29 -4.88 0.60
C PRO A 35 1.35 -5.95 0.33
N ARG A 36 1.31 -7.04 1.09
CA ARG A 36 2.25 -8.16 1.01
C ARG A 36 1.56 -9.39 0.44
N TYR A 37 2.27 -10.21 -0.31
CA TYR A 37 1.69 -11.30 -1.10
C TYR A 37 2.40 -12.64 -0.92
N GLU A 38 1.68 -13.74 -1.21
CA GLU A 38 2.20 -15.10 -1.07
C GLU A 38 3.32 -15.40 -2.08
N TRP A 39 3.33 -14.75 -3.24
CA TRP A 39 4.33 -14.96 -4.29
C TRP A 39 5.69 -14.35 -3.96
N GLU A 40 5.80 -13.52 -2.93
CA GLU A 40 7.09 -12.98 -2.49
C GLU A 40 8.03 -14.10 -2.03
N THR A 41 9.34 -13.91 -2.25
CA THR A 41 10.36 -14.86 -1.81
C THR A 41 10.31 -15.04 -0.29
N GLY A 42 10.65 -16.24 0.20
CA GLY A 42 10.56 -16.56 1.63
C GLY A 42 11.39 -15.63 2.53
N GLU A 43 12.51 -15.10 2.01
CA GLU A 43 13.34 -14.12 2.69
C GLU A 43 12.69 -12.72 2.69
N ALA A 44 12.31 -12.21 1.51
CA ALA A 44 11.67 -10.90 1.38
C ALA A 44 10.39 -10.82 2.21
N LYS A 45 9.56 -11.88 2.18
CA LYS A 45 8.31 -12.01 2.95
C LYS A 45 8.52 -11.90 4.45
N LYS A 46 9.72 -12.12 4.99
CA LYS A 46 9.98 -12.02 6.44
C LYS A 46 10.63 -10.70 6.86
N MET A 47 11.06 -9.88 5.90
CA MET A 47 11.76 -8.63 6.14
C MET A 47 10.90 -7.39 5.81
N PRO A 48 11.24 -6.21 6.37
CA PRO A 48 10.67 -4.94 5.94
C PRO A 48 10.91 -4.70 4.44
N VAL A 49 9.96 -4.02 3.78
CA VAL A 49 10.02 -3.81 2.32
C VAL A 49 11.26 -3.01 1.91
N TRP A 50 11.72 -2.09 2.76
CA TRP A 50 12.94 -1.30 2.53
C TRP A 50 14.23 -2.12 2.38
N LEU A 51 14.24 -3.40 2.76
CA LEU A 51 15.37 -4.30 2.59
C LEU A 51 15.30 -5.13 1.31
N TYR A 52 14.32 -4.88 0.44
CA TYR A 52 14.32 -5.45 -0.91
C TYR A 52 15.54 -4.95 -1.69
N ASP A 53 15.88 -5.65 -2.78
CA ASP A 53 16.96 -5.24 -3.67
C ASP A 53 16.80 -3.76 -4.04
N LYS A 54 17.86 -2.97 -3.77
CA LYS A 54 17.81 -1.52 -3.92
C LYS A 54 17.54 -1.09 -5.36
N SER A 55 17.89 -1.92 -6.34
CA SER A 55 17.64 -1.65 -7.76
C SER A 55 16.15 -1.51 -8.08
N HIS A 56 15.26 -2.15 -7.32
CA HIS A 56 13.82 -2.04 -7.54
C HIS A 56 13.27 -0.62 -7.30
N TRP A 57 13.87 0.16 -6.38
CA TRP A 57 13.38 1.50 -6.06
C TRP A 57 13.63 2.55 -7.14
N THR A 58 14.58 2.29 -8.03
CA THR A 58 14.97 3.21 -9.10
C THR A 58 14.78 2.62 -10.50
N ASN A 59 14.27 1.39 -10.61
CA ASN A 59 14.03 0.75 -11.89
C ASN A 59 12.83 1.44 -12.59
N PRO A 60 13.03 2.04 -13.78
CA PRO A 60 11.96 2.70 -14.53
C PRO A 60 10.77 1.81 -14.88
N GLU A 61 10.97 0.49 -14.94
CA GLU A 61 9.90 -0.50 -15.17
C GLU A 61 8.80 -0.43 -14.10
N TYR A 62 9.17 -0.12 -12.85
CA TYR A 62 8.26 -0.07 -11.71
C TYR A 62 7.78 1.35 -11.39
N HIS A 63 8.17 2.34 -12.19
CA HIS A 63 7.65 3.69 -12.01
C HIS A 63 6.17 3.73 -12.32
N TYR A 64 5.44 4.46 -11.47
CA TYR A 64 4.02 4.68 -11.66
C TYR A 64 3.69 5.22 -13.05
N SER A 65 2.68 4.64 -13.69
CA SER A 65 2.03 5.25 -14.85
C SER A 65 0.52 5.08 -14.77
N GLU A 66 -0.25 6.07 -15.24
CA GLU A 66 -1.71 5.95 -15.24
C GLU A 66 -2.17 4.77 -16.11
N LYS A 67 -1.39 4.39 -17.13
CA LYS A 67 -1.70 3.25 -18.00
C LYS A 67 -1.62 1.91 -17.26
N SER A 68 -0.62 1.70 -16.40
CA SER A 68 -0.41 0.46 -15.65
C SER A 68 -1.15 0.44 -14.32
N ASP A 69 -1.16 1.56 -13.61
CA ASP A 69 -1.51 1.63 -12.20
C ASP A 69 -2.79 2.43 -11.93
N GLY A 70 -3.34 3.10 -12.94
CA GLY A 70 -4.53 3.95 -12.83
C GLY A 70 -5.75 3.19 -12.33
N GLU A 71 -6.01 2.00 -12.87
CA GLU A 71 -7.13 1.16 -12.46
C GLU A 71 -7.04 0.77 -10.98
N LEU A 72 -5.85 0.34 -10.52
CA LEU A 72 -5.62 -0.02 -9.12
C LEU A 72 -5.77 1.20 -8.20
N ARG A 73 -5.21 2.35 -8.59
CA ARG A 73 -5.35 3.61 -7.84
C ARG A 73 -6.83 4.00 -7.68
N GLN A 74 -7.60 3.93 -8.76
CA GLN A 74 -9.05 4.22 -8.73
C GLN A 74 -9.80 3.23 -7.84
N LYS A 75 -9.48 1.94 -7.93
CA LYS A 75 -10.10 0.92 -7.08
C LYS A 75 -9.87 1.17 -5.59
N ILE A 76 -8.62 1.49 -5.20
CA ILE A 76 -8.28 1.85 -3.81
C ILE A 76 -9.06 3.09 -3.38
N ALA A 77 -9.12 4.12 -4.24
CA ALA A 77 -9.85 5.36 -3.95
C ALA A 77 -11.35 5.10 -3.72
N SER A 78 -12.00 4.32 -4.59
CA SER A 78 -13.42 3.98 -4.44
C SER A 78 -13.69 3.13 -3.20
N CYS A 79 -12.82 2.18 -2.86
CA CYS A 79 -12.93 1.42 -1.62
C CYS A 79 -12.81 2.33 -0.39
N LEU A 80 -11.87 3.28 -0.40
CA LEU A 80 -11.67 4.24 0.68
C LEU A 80 -12.87 5.18 0.85
N GLU A 81 -13.41 5.71 -0.24
CA GLU A 81 -14.58 6.58 -0.22
C GLU A 81 -15.80 5.85 0.35
N ASN A 82 -16.02 4.60 -0.06
CA ASN A 82 -17.09 3.77 0.49
C ASN A 82 -16.89 3.48 1.99
N ALA A 83 -15.67 3.11 2.39
CA ALA A 83 -15.37 2.86 3.80
C ALA A 83 -15.57 4.12 4.65
N TYR A 84 -15.15 5.27 4.14
CA TYR A 84 -15.36 6.57 4.79
C TYR A 84 -16.85 6.90 4.92
N ARG A 85 -17.63 6.77 3.85
CA ARG A 85 -19.08 7.01 3.88
C ARG A 85 -19.77 6.14 4.93
N LEU A 86 -19.54 4.83 4.89
CA LEU A 86 -20.12 3.87 5.85
C LEU A 86 -19.74 4.17 7.30
N SER A 87 -18.52 4.68 7.55
CA SER A 87 -18.09 5.06 8.90
C SER A 87 -18.76 6.34 9.44
N ASN A 88 -19.41 7.12 8.58
CA ASN A 88 -20.03 8.40 8.93
C ASN A 88 -21.56 8.43 8.72
N GLU A 89 -22.19 7.30 8.35
CA GLU A 89 -23.65 7.22 8.31
C GLU A 89 -24.21 7.28 9.75
N PRO A 90 -25.17 8.17 10.06
CA PRO A 90 -25.83 8.19 11.35
C PRO A 90 -26.67 6.91 11.53
N PHE A 91 -26.62 6.33 12.74
CA PHE A 91 -27.41 5.17 13.14
C PHE A 91 -28.92 5.41 13.04
#